data_AF-A0A7Y3EZG9-F1
#
_entry.id   AF-A0A7Y3EZG9-F1
#
_cell.length_a   1.000
_cell.length_b   1.000
_cell.length_c   1.000
_cell.angle_alpha   90.00
_cell.angle_beta   90.00
_cell.angle_gamma   90.00
#
_symmetry.space_group_name_H-M   'P 1'
#
loop_
_entity.id
_entity.type
_entity.pdbx_description
1 polymer ?
#
loop_
_entity_poly.entity_id
_entity_poly.type
_entity_poly.pdbx_seq_one_letter_code
_entity_poly.pdbx_strand_id
1 'polypeptide(L)'
;MRLLICVMMLTACTACASDNPRVVLGGKTFAVELATTSEKQALGLMFRDSMPVDEGMLFIFPNEAPRSFWMKNTRIPLDIMYFDKNLKMVSLSANTPPCRVSRCPS
;
A
#
# COMPACT_ATOMS: atom_id res chain seq x y z
N MET A 1 -33.43 39.53 34.38
CA MET A 1 -34.20 38.36 33.90
C MET A 1 -33.31 37.58 32.93
N ARG A 2 -32.74 36.45 33.40
CA ARG A 2 -32.30 35.24 32.67
C ARG A 2 -31.64 35.44 31.29
N LEU A 3 -30.31 35.39 31.18
CA LEU A 3 -29.50 34.17 31.00
C LEU A 3 -29.96 33.32 29.81
N LEU A 4 -29.24 33.40 28.68
CA LEU A 4 -29.14 32.32 27.70
C LEU A 4 -27.82 32.43 26.94
N ILE A 5 -26.86 31.68 27.49
CA ILE A 5 -25.57 31.34 26.96
C ILE A 5 -25.77 30.62 25.62
N CYS A 6 -25.37 31.24 24.51
CA CYS A 6 -25.20 30.54 23.24
C CYS A 6 -23.76 30.01 23.21
N VAL A 7 -23.53 28.87 23.86
CA VAL A 7 -22.35 28.03 23.60
C VAL A 7 -22.53 27.48 22.19
N MET A 8 -22.13 28.27 21.21
CA MET A 8 -21.97 27.77 19.84
C MET A 8 -20.64 27.01 19.86
N MET A 9 -20.76 25.69 19.95
CA MET A 9 -19.68 24.72 19.89
C MET A 9 -18.65 25.14 18.85
N LEU A 10 -17.43 25.47 19.30
CA LEU A 10 -16.25 25.30 18.47
C LEU A 10 -16.11 23.81 18.22
N THR A 11 -16.71 23.37 17.12
CA THR A 11 -16.42 22.08 16.50
C THR A 11 -14.95 22.10 16.10
N ALA A 12 -14.10 21.62 16.99
CA ALA A 12 -12.75 21.22 16.63
C ALA A 12 -12.91 20.10 15.59
N CYS A 13 -12.76 20.46 14.32
CA CYS A 13 -12.60 19.51 13.25
C CYS A 13 -11.20 18.93 13.43
N THR A 14 -11.08 17.95 14.34
CA THR A 14 -9.88 17.13 14.46
C THR A 14 -9.86 16.21 13.26
N ALA A 15 -9.50 16.75 12.09
CA ALA A 15 -9.10 15.95 10.96
C ALA A 15 -7.78 15.29 11.34
N CYS A 16 -7.86 14.11 11.92
CA CYS A 16 -6.71 13.22 12.00
C CYS A 16 -6.36 12.85 10.56
N ALA A 17 -5.42 13.57 9.95
CA ALA A 17 -4.80 13.13 8.72
C ALA A 17 -4.08 11.82 9.06
N SER A 18 -4.60 10.68 8.59
CA SER A 18 -3.90 9.40 8.67
C SER A 18 -2.63 9.54 7.86
N ASP A 19 -1.49 9.72 8.54
CA ASP A 19 -0.20 9.92 7.90
C ASP A 19 0.31 8.57 7.41
N ASN A 20 -0.19 8.15 6.24
CA ASN A 20 0.29 6.94 5.60
C ASN A 20 1.75 7.15 5.17
N PRO A 21 2.64 6.17 5.41
CA PRO A 21 4.02 6.24 4.95
C PRO A 21 4.10 6.53 3.45
N ARG A 22 5.16 7.25 3.03
CA ARG A 22 5.35 7.63 1.63
C ARG A 22 6.70 7.19 1.10
N VAL A 23 6.76 6.86 -0.18
CA VAL A 23 8.00 6.56 -0.90
C VAL A 23 8.13 7.44 -2.14
N VAL A 24 9.36 7.70 -2.58
CA VAL A 24 9.63 8.47 -3.80
C VAL A 24 10.34 7.58 -4.81
N LEU A 25 9.74 7.41 -5.98
CA LEU A 25 10.28 6.62 -7.09
C LEU A 25 10.32 7.49 -8.34
N GLY A 26 11.51 7.71 -8.91
CA GLY A 26 11.68 8.52 -10.12
C GLY A 26 11.12 9.95 -10.00
N GLY A 27 11.17 10.54 -8.82
CA GLY A 27 10.62 11.88 -8.55
C GLY A 27 9.10 11.93 -8.32
N LYS A 28 8.40 10.78 -8.35
CA LYS A 28 6.98 10.67 -8.01
C LYS A 28 6.81 10.13 -6.59
N THR A 29 5.86 10.69 -5.86
CA THR A 29 5.56 10.28 -4.48
C THR A 29 4.37 9.35 -4.46
N PHE A 30 4.49 8.22 -3.75
CA PHE A 30 3.43 7.25 -3.55
C PHE A 30 3.12 7.12 -2.07
N ALA A 31 1.84 7.10 -1.69
CA ALA A 31 1.41 6.68 -0.37
C ALA A 31 1.40 5.15 -0.31
N VAL A 32 1.94 4.55 0.76
CA VAL A 32 2.11 3.11 0.84
C VAL A 32 1.58 2.53 2.15
N GLU A 33 0.91 1.38 2.02
CA GLU A 33 0.64 0.51 3.15
C GLU A 33 1.85 -0.38 3.45
N LEU A 34 2.14 -0.60 4.74
CA LEU A 34 3.28 -1.41 5.15
C LEU A 34 2.87 -2.88 5.39
N ALA A 35 3.47 -3.79 4.63
CA ALA A 35 3.38 -5.22 4.83
C ALA A 35 4.60 -5.74 5.61
N THR A 36 4.59 -5.52 6.93
CA THR A 36 5.70 -5.88 7.85
C THR A 36 5.51 -7.22 8.57
N THR A 37 4.31 -7.81 8.50
CA THR A 37 4.02 -9.14 9.09
C THR A 37 3.81 -10.18 8.00
N SER A 38 4.03 -11.45 8.34
CA SER A 38 3.78 -12.58 7.44
C SER A 38 2.36 -12.58 6.88
N GLU A 39 1.38 -12.23 7.70
CA GLU A 39 -0.04 -12.23 7.33
C GLU A 39 -0.32 -11.10 6.33
N LYS A 40 0.20 -9.90 6.58
CA LYS A 40 0.07 -8.76 5.65
C LYS A 40 0.80 -9.02 4.34
N GLN A 41 1.97 -9.64 4.39
CA GLN A 41 2.74 -10.01 3.21
C GLN A 41 2.04 -11.08 2.38
N ALA A 42 1.45 -12.09 3.02
CA ALA A 42 0.70 -13.14 2.36
C ALA A 42 -0.60 -12.62 1.74
N LEU A 43 -1.28 -11.69 2.40
CA LEU A 43 -2.51 -11.05 1.91
C LEU A 43 -2.22 -10.07 0.76
N GLY A 44 -1.18 -9.24 0.89
CA GLY A 44 -0.86 -8.22 -0.10
C GLY A 44 -2.07 -7.34 -0.47
N LEU A 45 -2.26 -7.13 -1.78
CA LEU A 45 -3.35 -6.34 -2.35
C LEU A 45 -4.54 -7.22 -2.83
N MET A 46 -4.69 -8.43 -2.28
CA MET A 46 -5.81 -9.31 -2.63
C MET A 46 -7.17 -8.62 -2.43
N PHE A 47 -8.13 -9.02 -3.26
CA PHE A 47 -9.55 -8.64 -3.18
C PHE A 47 -9.87 -7.16 -3.38
N ARG A 48 -8.89 -6.29 -3.67
CA ARG A 48 -9.17 -4.89 -4.05
C ARG A 48 -9.73 -4.81 -5.46
N ASP A 49 -10.80 -4.05 -5.63
CA ASP A 49 -11.41 -3.77 -6.93
C ASP A 49 -10.75 -2.58 -7.65
N SER A 50 -10.10 -1.69 -6.90
CA SER A 50 -9.38 -0.52 -7.43
C SER A 50 -8.28 -0.08 -6.46
N MET A 51 -7.33 0.71 -6.95
CA MET A 51 -6.31 1.42 -6.16
C MET A 51 -5.95 2.74 -6.86
N PRO A 52 -5.78 3.85 -6.13
CA PRO A 52 -5.26 5.09 -6.71
C PRO A 52 -3.89 4.91 -7.37
N VAL A 53 -3.61 5.72 -8.39
CA VAL A 53 -2.38 5.61 -9.19
C VAL A 53 -1.11 6.01 -8.42
N ASP A 54 -1.28 6.76 -7.34
CA ASP A 54 -0.24 7.25 -6.43
C ASP A 54 -0.26 6.49 -5.08
N GLU A 55 -0.87 5.31 -5.05
CA GLU A 55 -0.89 4.42 -3.90
C GLU A 55 -0.25 3.07 -4.19
N GLY A 56 0.21 2.38 -3.14
CA GLY A 56 0.78 1.05 -3.24
C GLY A 56 0.96 0.37 -1.90
N MET A 57 1.71 -0.73 -1.92
CA MET A 57 2.08 -1.47 -0.71
C MET A 57 3.59 -1.74 -0.72
N LEU A 58 4.24 -1.44 0.40
CA LEU A 58 5.65 -1.69 0.62
C LEU A 58 5.84 -2.94 1.49
N PHE A 59 6.49 -3.95 0.90
CA PHE A 59 6.84 -5.19 1.56
C PHE A 59 8.25 -5.08 2.14
N ILE A 60 8.37 -5.17 3.46
CA ILE A 60 9.66 -5.08 4.16
C ILE A 60 10.00 -6.44 4.73
N PHE A 61 11.18 -6.95 4.38
CA PHE A 61 11.64 -8.25 4.83
C PHE A 61 12.92 -8.12 5.66
N PRO A 62 13.14 -9.02 6.66
CA PRO A 62 14.28 -8.93 7.56
C PRO A 62 15.63 -9.29 6.90
N ASN A 63 15.59 -9.95 5.74
CA ASN A 63 16.79 -10.39 5.02
C ASN A 63 16.67 -10.17 3.51
N GLU A 64 17.83 -10.00 2.87
CA GLU A 64 17.97 -9.96 1.42
C GLU A 64 17.97 -11.39 0.86
N ALA A 65 17.04 -11.67 -0.05
CA ALA A 65 16.89 -12.98 -0.69
C ALA A 65 16.10 -12.81 -2.00
N PRO A 66 16.23 -13.73 -2.98
CA PRO A 66 15.31 -13.81 -4.10
C PRO A 66 13.87 -13.98 -3.59
N ARG A 67 12.95 -13.17 -4.13
CA ARG A 67 11.53 -13.20 -3.77
C ARG A 67 10.67 -13.20 -5.01
N SER A 68 9.60 -13.97 -4.96
CA SER A 68 8.58 -14.06 -5.99
C SER A 68 7.24 -13.69 -5.41
N PHE A 69 6.44 -12.98 -6.18
CA PHE A 69 5.09 -12.59 -5.82
C PHE A 69 4.12 -13.24 -6.80
N TRP A 70 3.03 -13.77 -6.26
CA TRP A 70 1.90 -14.23 -7.04
C TRP A 70 0.78 -13.19 -7.06
N MET A 71 -0.12 -13.33 -8.03
CA MET A 71 -1.29 -12.45 -8.17
C MET A 71 -2.59 -13.11 -7.71
N LYS A 72 -2.51 -14.18 -6.90
CA LYS A 72 -3.67 -14.94 -6.44
C LYS A 72 -4.66 -14.01 -5.76
N ASN A 73 -5.91 -14.00 -6.22
CA ASN A 73 -7.01 -13.16 -5.72
C ASN A 73 -6.82 -11.63 -5.87
N THR A 74 -5.75 -11.16 -6.50
CA THR A 74 -5.58 -9.74 -6.85
C THR A 74 -6.40 -9.45 -8.10
N ARG A 75 -7.34 -8.50 -8.03
CA ARG A 75 -8.30 -8.22 -9.12
C ARG A 75 -7.85 -7.10 -10.06
N ILE A 76 -6.86 -6.32 -9.66
CA ILE A 76 -6.23 -5.24 -10.44
C ILE A 76 -4.84 -5.67 -10.94
N PRO A 77 -4.43 -5.24 -12.15
CA PRO A 77 -3.05 -5.45 -12.60
C PRO A 77 -2.08 -4.63 -11.75
N LEU A 78 -0.86 -5.14 -11.54
CA LEU A 78 0.16 -4.49 -10.71
C LEU A 78 1.55 -4.52 -11.35
N ASP A 79 2.30 -3.46 -11.10
CA ASP A 79 3.75 -3.44 -11.26
C ASP A 79 4.41 -3.83 -9.93
N ILE A 80 5.35 -4.78 -9.97
CA ILE A 80 6.07 -5.25 -8.78
C ILE A 80 7.54 -4.92 -8.96
N MET A 81 8.03 -3.95 -8.17
CA MET A 81 9.42 -3.49 -8.19
C MET A 81 10.19 -4.09 -7.02
N TYR A 82 11.35 -4.69 -7.32
CA TYR A 82 12.21 -5.32 -6.33
C TYR A 82 13.42 -4.45 -6.06
N PHE A 83 13.73 -4.26 -4.77
CA PHE A 83 14.85 -3.45 -4.32
C PHE A 83 15.79 -4.28 -3.44
N ASP A 84 17.09 -4.03 -3.59
CA ASP A 84 18.14 -4.58 -2.72
C ASP A 84 18.22 -3.80 -1.39
N LYS A 85 19.07 -4.24 -0.46
CA LYS A 85 19.26 -3.56 0.84
C LYS A 85 19.81 -2.13 0.74
N ASN A 86 20.39 -1.76 -0.40
CA ASN A 86 20.90 -0.42 -0.68
C ASN A 86 19.85 0.45 -1.39
N LEU A 87 18.59 0.00 -1.44
CA LEU A 87 17.47 0.66 -2.12
C LEU A 87 17.66 0.80 -3.63
N LYS A 88 18.49 -0.04 -4.25
CA LYS A 88 18.63 -0.10 -5.71
C LYS A 88 17.59 -1.05 -6.28
N MET A 89 16.86 -0.59 -7.31
CA MET A 89 15.96 -1.46 -8.06
C MET A 89 16.78 -2.53 -8.81
N VAL A 90 16.47 -3.80 -8.55
CA VAL A 90 17.17 -4.96 -9.16
C VAL A 90 16.31 -5.71 -10.16
N SER A 91 14.98 -5.60 -10.08
CA SER A 91 14.05 -6.23 -11.02
C SER A 91 12.70 -5.52 -11.02
N LEU A 92 11.94 -5.69 -12.10
CA LEU A 92 10.59 -5.19 -12.29
C LEU A 92 9.75 -6.24 -13.02
N SER A 93 8.63 -6.63 -12.42
CA SER A 93 7.55 -7.35 -13.08
C SER A 93 6.43 -6.36 -13.42
N ALA A 94 6.46 -5.83 -14.65
CA ALA A 94 5.50 -4.84 -15.11
C ALA A 94 4.21 -5.49 -15.65
N ASN A 95 3.08 -4.80 -15.50
CA ASN A 95 1.76 -5.18 -15.98
C ASN A 95 1.37 -6.61 -15.59
N THR A 96 1.69 -7.02 -14.37
CA THR A 96 1.39 -8.36 -13.87
C THR A 96 -0.13 -8.53 -13.81
N PRO A 97 -0.73 -9.49 -14.54
CA PRO A 97 -2.17 -9.57 -14.68
C PRO A 97 -2.83 -10.12 -13.42
N PRO A 98 -4.12 -9.79 -13.17
CA PRO A 98 -4.94 -10.45 -12.16
C PRO A 98 -4.90 -11.98 -12.30
N CYS A 99 -4.88 -12.70 -11.17
CA CYS A 99 -4.96 -14.16 -11.19
C CYS A 99 -6.04 -14.68 -10.24
N ARG A 100 -7.10 -15.26 -10.82
CA ARG A 100 -8.27 -15.79 -10.09
C ARG A 100 -8.29 -17.32 -9.98
N VAL A 101 -7.30 -18.00 -10.52
CA VAL A 101 -7.22 -19.47 -10.54
C VAL A 101 -6.43 -20.00 -9.34
N SER A 102 -6.58 -21.29 -9.04
CA SER A 102 -5.94 -21.94 -7.89
C SER A 102 -4.41 -21.97 -7.96
N ARG A 103 -3.83 -21.92 -9.17
CA ARG A 103 -2.38 -21.92 -9.41
C ARG A 103 -1.99 -20.70 -10.26
N CYS A 104 -1.34 -19.74 -9.62
CA CYS A 104 -0.81 -18.54 -10.27
C CYS A 104 0.70 -18.70 -10.48
N PRO A 105 1.27 -18.21 -11.61
CA PRO A 105 2.71 -18.07 -11.77
C PRO A 105 3.28 -17.09 -10.72
N SER A 106 4.55 -17.30 -10.34
CA SER A 106 5.30 -16.51 -9.35
C SER A 106 6.71 -16.24 -9.83
#